data_AF-A0A7Y4SJU4-F1
#
_entry.id   AF-A0A7Y4SJU4-F1
#
_cell.length_a   1.000
_cell.length_b   1.000
_cell.length_c   1.000
_cell.angle_alpha   90.00
_cell.angle_beta   90.00
_cell.angle_gamma   90.00
#
_symmetry.space_group_name_H-M   'P 1'
#
loop_
_entity.id
_entity.type
_entity.pdbx_description
1 polymer ?
#
loop_
_entity_poly.entity_id
_entity_poly.type
_entity_poly.pdbx_seq_one_letter_code
_entity_poly.pdbx_strand_id
1 'polypeptide(L)'
;MVTAGKPVESLVRLPAGFSLKVIKGRRCKTPASLFVEFAQALEFPDYFGHNWDAMEECLADLEWLPAKGYVLLITDAGDVLSDNEEEYETFLEILGDAGEAWGSGQAGMGARGATPFHALFTVSEQEKAKRTHWGMNEVDAGPTREANERQRFPKRRASR
;
A
#
# COMPACT_ATOMS: atom_id res chain seq x y z
N MET A 1 -2.72 1.00 18.55
CA MET A 1 -2.32 2.18 19.34
C MET A 1 -0.80 2.37 19.33
N VAL A 2 -0.28 3.35 18.58
CA VAL A 2 1.14 3.74 18.62
C VAL A 2 1.32 4.83 19.69
N THR A 3 2.22 4.60 20.64
CA THR A 3 2.58 5.60 21.66
C THR A 3 3.35 6.74 20.99
N ALA A 4 2.96 7.98 21.29
CA ALA A 4 3.57 9.18 20.72
C ALA A 4 5.10 9.19 20.91
N GLY A 5 5.85 9.33 19.81
CA GLY A 5 7.30 9.57 19.83
C GLY A 5 8.19 8.51 19.18
N LYS A 6 7.66 7.37 18.73
CA LYS A 6 8.42 6.46 17.84
C LYS A 6 8.08 6.74 16.37
N PRO A 7 9.08 6.77 15.46
CA PRO A 7 8.80 6.83 14.03
C PRO A 7 7.93 5.62 13.65
N VAL A 8 6.80 5.86 13.00
CA VAL A 8 5.85 4.81 12.59
C VAL A 8 6.50 3.79 11.64
N GLU A 9 7.53 4.22 10.93
CA GLU A 9 8.41 3.41 10.09
C GLU A 9 9.09 2.28 10.88
N SER A 10 9.39 2.50 12.16
CA SER A 10 10.02 1.49 13.03
C SER A 10 9.10 0.33 13.41
N LEU A 11 7.79 0.45 13.12
CA LEU A 11 6.80 -0.58 13.37
C LEU A 11 6.63 -1.53 12.19
N VAL A 12 7.10 -1.13 10.99
CA VAL A 12 7.00 -1.96 9.79
C VAL A 12 8.25 -2.82 9.68
N ARG A 13 8.11 -4.12 9.87
CA ARG A 13 9.18 -5.09 9.58
C ARG A 13 9.05 -5.57 8.15
N LEU A 14 10.00 -5.18 7.30
CA LEU A 14 9.96 -5.50 5.88
C LEU A 14 10.84 -6.71 5.55
N PRO A 15 10.40 -7.61 4.67
CA PRO A 15 11.27 -8.62 4.09
C PRO A 15 12.45 -7.99 3.33
N ALA A 16 13.55 -8.71 3.23
CA ALA A 16 14.74 -8.22 2.53
C ALA A 16 14.44 -7.91 1.06
N GLY A 17 14.79 -6.70 0.62
CA GLY A 17 14.60 -6.23 -0.75
C GLY A 17 13.25 -5.56 -1.02
N PHE A 18 12.39 -5.40 -0.01
CA PHE A 18 11.21 -4.54 -0.11
C PHE A 18 11.60 -3.07 -0.02
N SER A 19 10.86 -2.22 -0.75
CA SER A 19 10.97 -0.77 -0.68
C SER A 19 9.85 -0.19 0.19
N LEU A 20 10.23 0.58 1.21
CA LEU A 20 9.29 1.36 2.03
C LEU A 20 9.22 2.79 1.52
N LYS A 21 8.05 3.27 1.16
CA LYS A 21 7.82 4.68 0.85
C LYS A 21 6.84 5.27 1.84
N VAL A 22 7.25 6.33 2.52
CA VAL A 22 6.43 7.01 3.52
C VAL A 22 5.78 8.22 2.86
N ILE A 23 4.46 8.29 2.94
CA ILE A 23 3.63 9.36 2.39
C ILE A 23 2.98 10.09 3.56
N LYS A 24 3.17 11.41 3.65
CA LYS A 24 2.61 12.20 4.75
C LYS A 24 1.21 12.67 4.39
N GLY A 25 0.19 12.01 4.92
CA GLY A 25 -1.23 12.33 4.66
C GLY A 25 -1.62 13.77 4.97
N ARG A 26 -0.98 14.40 5.96
CA ARG A 26 -1.13 15.84 6.26
C ARG A 26 -0.81 16.77 5.07
N ARG A 27 -0.05 16.29 4.09
CA ARG A 27 0.33 16.98 2.85
C ARG A 27 -0.52 16.56 1.65
N CYS A 28 -1.49 15.66 1.84
CA CYS A 28 -2.33 15.10 0.79
C CYS A 28 -3.79 15.57 0.92
N LYS A 29 -4.03 16.83 1.31
CA LYS A 29 -5.39 17.34 1.60
C LYS A 29 -6.22 17.59 0.35
N THR A 30 -5.56 17.81 -0.79
CA THR A 30 -6.16 17.98 -2.11
C THR A 30 -5.48 17.08 -3.13
N PRO A 31 -6.12 16.73 -4.27
CA PRO A 31 -5.50 15.89 -5.30
C PRO A 31 -4.14 16.43 -5.75
N ALA A 32 -4.06 17.74 -6.04
CA ALA A 32 -2.80 18.39 -6.43
C ALA A 32 -1.68 18.19 -5.39
N SER A 33 -1.98 18.35 -4.10
CA SER A 33 -1.00 18.16 -3.02
C SER A 33 -0.61 16.68 -2.82
N LEU A 34 -1.57 15.78 -3.02
CA LEU A 34 -1.37 14.33 -2.98
C LEU A 34 -0.43 13.89 -4.10
N PHE A 35 -0.67 14.34 -5.34
CA PHE A 35 0.18 14.03 -6.48
C PHE A 35 1.62 14.45 -6.26
N VAL A 36 1.85 15.63 -5.67
CA VAL A 36 3.19 16.11 -5.33
C VAL A 36 3.87 15.24 -4.28
N GLU A 37 3.17 14.87 -3.20
CA GLU A 37 3.76 14.02 -2.15
C GLU A 37 4.06 12.61 -2.68
N PHE A 38 3.18 12.03 -3.50
CA PHE A 38 3.42 10.72 -4.13
C PHE A 38 4.59 10.76 -5.10
N ALA A 39 4.63 11.76 -5.99
CA ALA A 39 5.73 11.91 -6.94
C ALA A 39 7.09 12.05 -6.23
N GLN A 40 7.14 12.80 -5.12
CA GLN A 40 8.35 12.93 -4.32
C GLN A 40 8.72 11.62 -3.59
N ALA A 41 7.75 10.94 -2.98
CA ALA A 41 8.02 9.73 -2.20
C ALA A 41 8.46 8.56 -3.09
N LEU A 42 7.81 8.38 -4.24
CA LEU A 42 8.04 7.29 -5.18
C LEU A 42 9.04 7.64 -6.29
N GLU A 43 9.59 8.86 -6.26
CA GLU A 43 10.56 9.34 -7.24
C GLU A 43 10.00 9.25 -8.66
N PHE A 44 8.73 9.67 -8.84
CA PHE A 44 8.08 9.65 -10.16
C PHE A 44 8.90 10.48 -11.17
N PRO A 45 8.87 10.10 -12.46
CA PRO A 45 9.60 10.80 -13.50
C PRO A 45 9.17 12.26 -13.66
N ASP A 46 10.08 13.09 -14.17
CA ASP A 46 9.85 14.54 -14.38
C ASP A 46 8.69 14.84 -15.35
N TYR A 47 8.27 13.87 -16.17
CA TYR A 47 7.13 14.00 -17.08
C TYR A 47 5.77 13.69 -16.42
N PHE A 48 5.74 13.39 -15.13
CA PHE A 48 4.51 13.07 -14.40
C PHE A 48 3.44 14.17 -14.57
N GLY A 49 2.25 13.76 -15.03
CA GLY A 49 1.19 14.67 -15.47
C GLY A 49 0.39 15.37 -14.35
N HIS A 50 0.64 15.05 -13.08
CA HIS A 50 -0.07 15.62 -11.92
C HIS A 50 -1.61 15.52 -12.00
N ASN A 51 -2.12 14.37 -12.43
CA ASN A 51 -3.53 14.02 -12.48
C ASN A 51 -3.71 12.53 -12.13
N TRP A 52 -4.96 12.08 -12.02
CA TRP A 52 -5.30 10.70 -11.63
C TRP A 52 -4.79 9.67 -12.63
N ASP A 53 -5.02 9.86 -13.93
CA ASP A 53 -4.56 8.95 -14.98
C ASP A 53 -3.03 8.76 -14.91
N ALA A 54 -2.29 9.86 -14.78
CA ALA A 54 -0.82 9.81 -14.65
C ALA A 54 -0.37 9.12 -13.36
N MET A 55 -1.15 9.22 -12.28
CA MET A 55 -0.85 8.56 -11.01
C MET A 55 -1.08 7.05 -11.13
N GLU A 56 -2.17 6.64 -11.75
CA GLU A 56 -2.45 5.24 -12.07
C GLU A 56 -1.34 4.66 -12.95
N GLU A 57 -0.97 5.33 -14.02
CA GLU A 57 0.12 4.91 -14.91
C GLU A 57 1.45 4.74 -14.15
N CYS A 58 1.82 5.72 -13.32
CA CYS A 58 3.07 5.64 -12.56
C CYS A 58 3.04 4.57 -11.45
N LEU A 59 1.87 4.26 -10.89
CA LEU A 59 1.75 3.17 -9.90
C LEU A 59 1.71 1.80 -10.56
N ALA A 60 1.21 1.70 -11.80
CA ALA A 60 1.21 0.49 -12.60
C ALA A 60 2.61 0.14 -13.16
N ASP A 61 3.50 1.11 -13.29
CA ASP A 61 4.88 0.90 -13.73
C ASP A 61 5.90 1.68 -12.89
N LEU A 62 6.64 0.96 -12.05
CA LEU A 62 7.68 1.51 -11.17
C LEU A 62 9.07 1.08 -11.64
N GLU A 63 9.31 0.97 -12.95
CA GLU A 63 10.58 0.48 -13.50
C GLU A 63 11.83 1.24 -13.01
N TRP A 64 11.70 2.53 -12.69
CA TRP A 64 12.78 3.37 -12.16
C TRP A 64 13.10 3.08 -10.68
N LEU A 65 12.20 2.39 -9.96
CA LEU A 65 12.33 2.08 -8.54
C LEU A 65 12.28 0.56 -8.29
N PRO A 66 13.21 -0.24 -8.85
CA PRO A 66 13.11 -1.69 -8.78
C PRO A 66 13.21 -2.23 -7.33
N ALA A 67 12.23 -3.03 -6.92
CA ALA A 67 12.21 -3.71 -5.63
C ALA A 67 11.63 -5.14 -5.72
N LYS A 68 11.82 -5.94 -4.67
CA LYS A 68 11.16 -7.27 -4.53
C LYS A 68 9.71 -7.17 -4.03
N GLY A 69 9.28 -5.97 -3.66
CA GLY A 69 7.95 -5.66 -3.15
C GLY A 69 7.90 -4.21 -2.66
N TYR A 70 6.72 -3.63 -2.64
CA TYR A 70 6.49 -2.24 -2.28
C TYR A 70 5.54 -2.13 -1.09
N VAL A 71 5.89 -1.27 -0.14
CA VAL A 71 4.99 -0.89 0.95
C VAL A 71 4.91 0.63 0.98
N LEU A 72 3.71 1.14 0.74
CA LEU A 72 3.35 2.54 0.91
C LEU A 72 2.80 2.72 2.33
N LEU A 73 3.49 3.48 3.15
CA LEU A 73 3.05 3.81 4.50
C LEU A 73 2.49 5.24 4.52
N ILE A 74 1.17 5.35 4.53
CA ILE A 74 0.45 6.62 4.58
C ILE A 74 0.27 7.02 6.04
N THR A 75 0.99 8.04 6.48
CA THR A 75 0.88 8.62 7.83
C THR A 75 -0.22 9.65 7.91
N ASP A 76 -0.75 9.92 9.09
CA ASP A 76 -1.78 10.96 9.28
C ASP A 76 -2.95 10.78 8.29
N ALA A 77 -3.35 9.53 8.03
CA ALA A 77 -4.29 9.18 6.95
C ALA A 77 -5.68 9.81 7.10
N GLY A 78 -6.02 10.29 8.31
CA GLY A 78 -7.21 11.12 8.54
C GLY A 78 -7.26 12.36 7.66
N ASP A 79 -6.11 12.94 7.31
CA ASP A 79 -6.02 14.20 6.57
C ASP A 79 -6.02 14.02 5.04
N VAL A 80 -5.92 12.80 4.52
CA VAL A 80 -5.79 12.52 3.07
C VAL A 80 -7.11 12.78 2.34
N LEU A 81 -7.24 13.90 1.62
CA LEU A 81 -8.49 14.25 0.94
C LEU A 81 -9.70 14.29 1.90
N SER A 82 -9.49 14.76 3.14
CA SER A 82 -10.52 14.73 4.20
C SER A 82 -11.82 15.47 3.86
N ASP A 83 -11.76 16.40 2.91
CA ASP A 83 -12.86 17.29 2.57
C ASP A 83 -13.55 16.86 1.26
N ASN A 84 -13.09 15.79 0.60
CA ASN A 84 -13.65 15.30 -0.65
C ASN A 84 -13.63 13.76 -0.72
N GLU A 85 -14.79 13.15 -0.47
CA GLU A 85 -14.95 11.69 -0.43
C GLU A 85 -14.79 11.05 -1.82
N GLU A 86 -15.28 11.68 -2.89
CA GLU A 86 -15.19 11.15 -4.26
C GLU A 86 -13.74 11.01 -4.73
N GLU A 87 -12.92 12.03 -4.44
CA GLU A 87 -11.48 12.00 -4.71
C GLU A 87 -10.77 10.94 -3.86
N TYR A 88 -11.23 10.75 -2.62
CA TYR A 88 -10.69 9.71 -1.73
C TYR A 88 -11.04 8.30 -2.23
N GLU A 89 -12.26 8.07 -2.70
CA GLU A 89 -12.67 6.80 -3.32
C GLU A 89 -11.83 6.51 -4.57
N THR A 90 -11.67 7.48 -5.47
CA THR A 90 -10.78 7.38 -6.64
C THR A 90 -9.36 7.01 -6.24
N PHE A 91 -8.82 7.65 -5.20
CA PHE A 91 -7.49 7.34 -4.69
C PHE A 91 -7.37 5.89 -4.17
N LEU A 92 -8.39 5.39 -3.47
CA LEU A 92 -8.40 4.01 -2.98
C LEU A 92 -8.51 3.00 -4.11
N GLU A 93 -9.33 3.29 -5.13
CA GLU A 93 -9.45 2.47 -6.34
C GLU A 93 -8.10 2.31 -7.02
N ILE A 94 -7.40 3.42 -7.30
CA ILE A 94 -6.07 3.41 -7.92
C ILE A 94 -5.04 2.60 -7.11
N LEU A 95 -5.05 2.73 -5.78
CA LEU A 95 -4.17 1.92 -4.92
C LEU A 95 -4.54 0.42 -4.92
N GLY A 96 -5.84 0.12 -4.99
CA GLY A 96 -6.36 -1.23 -5.11
C GLY A 96 -5.94 -1.88 -6.42
N ASP A 97 -6.13 -1.18 -7.53
CA ASP A 97 -5.78 -1.63 -8.88
C ASP A 97 -4.27 -1.84 -9.03
N ALA A 98 -3.46 -0.94 -8.49
CA ALA A 98 -2.02 -1.15 -8.41
C ALA A 98 -1.68 -2.42 -7.61
N GLY A 99 -2.31 -2.61 -6.45
CA GLY A 99 -2.15 -3.81 -5.63
C GLY A 99 -2.47 -5.10 -6.38
N GLU A 100 -3.59 -5.13 -7.11
CA GLU A 100 -4.01 -6.26 -7.93
C GLU A 100 -3.04 -6.51 -9.08
N ALA A 101 -2.71 -5.47 -9.86
CA ALA A 101 -1.84 -5.58 -11.03
C ALA A 101 -0.44 -6.10 -10.64
N TRP A 102 0.16 -5.59 -9.57
CA TRP A 102 1.44 -6.10 -9.07
C TRP A 102 1.30 -7.52 -8.51
N GLY A 103 0.24 -7.79 -7.73
CA GLY A 103 -0.02 -9.09 -7.11
C GLY A 103 -0.34 -10.21 -8.10
N SER A 104 -0.85 -9.88 -9.30
CA SER A 104 -1.12 -10.81 -10.39
C SER A 104 0.03 -10.91 -11.39
N GLY A 105 1.02 -10.01 -11.31
CA GLY A 105 2.14 -9.92 -12.27
C GLY A 105 1.76 -9.27 -13.60
N GLN A 106 0.72 -8.44 -13.62
CA GLN A 106 0.29 -7.64 -14.77
C GLN A 106 0.96 -6.25 -14.80
N ALA A 107 1.53 -5.79 -13.69
CA ALA A 107 2.23 -4.51 -13.58
C ALA A 107 3.68 -4.54 -14.11
N GLY A 108 4.14 -3.39 -14.63
CA GLY A 108 5.51 -3.17 -15.14
C GLY A 108 5.79 -3.81 -16.51
N MET A 109 6.54 -3.12 -17.37
CA MET A 109 6.98 -3.68 -18.65
C MET A 109 7.94 -4.88 -18.45
N GLY A 110 7.44 -6.09 -18.67
CA GLY A 110 8.23 -7.33 -18.64
C GLY A 110 8.18 -8.11 -17.32
N ALA A 111 7.07 -8.00 -16.57
CA ALA A 111 6.83 -8.65 -15.29
C ALA A 111 7.35 -10.11 -15.23
N ARG A 112 8.29 -10.36 -14.32
CA ARG A 112 8.88 -11.68 -14.04
C ARG A 112 8.07 -12.51 -13.03
N GLY A 113 6.79 -12.18 -12.86
CA GLY A 113 5.87 -12.76 -11.89
C GLY A 113 5.29 -11.75 -10.90
N ALA A 114 4.37 -12.22 -10.07
CA ALA A 114 3.71 -11.44 -9.03
C ALA A 114 4.72 -10.78 -8.07
N THR A 115 4.53 -9.49 -7.81
CA THR A 115 5.31 -8.69 -6.86
C THR A 115 4.38 -8.14 -5.79
N PRO A 116 4.68 -8.30 -4.50
CA PRO A 116 3.83 -7.74 -3.45
C PRO A 116 3.79 -6.21 -3.49
N PHE A 117 2.59 -5.64 -3.48
CA PHE A 117 2.35 -4.20 -3.36
C PHE A 117 1.30 -3.97 -2.27
N HIS A 118 1.65 -3.18 -1.25
CA HIS A 118 0.77 -2.94 -0.11
C HIS A 118 0.68 -1.45 0.21
N ALA A 119 -0.53 -0.96 0.46
CA ALA A 119 -0.77 0.36 1.03
C ALA A 119 -1.25 0.19 2.49
N LEU A 120 -0.54 0.80 3.42
CA LEU A 120 -0.82 0.76 4.86
C LEU A 120 -1.19 2.16 5.33
N PHE A 121 -2.38 2.30 5.90
CA PHE A 121 -2.89 3.57 6.40
C PHE A 121 -2.75 3.61 7.92
N THR A 122 -2.12 4.67 8.42
CA THR A 122 -1.99 4.89 9.85
C THR A 122 -2.79 6.10 10.26
N VAL A 123 -3.69 5.87 11.20
CA VAL A 123 -4.67 6.84 11.69
C VAL A 123 -4.56 6.84 13.21
N SER A 124 -4.58 8.01 13.83
CA SER A 124 -4.69 8.08 15.29
C SER A 124 -6.13 7.76 15.72
N GLU A 125 -6.33 7.23 16.93
CA GLU A 125 -7.67 6.90 17.44
C GLU A 125 -8.63 8.11 17.40
N GLN A 126 -8.09 9.32 17.60
CA GLN A 126 -8.86 10.57 17.55
C GLN A 126 -9.33 10.91 16.13
N GLU A 127 -8.58 10.48 15.12
CA GLU A 127 -8.83 10.78 13.72
C GLU A 127 -9.66 9.70 13.01
N LYS A 128 -9.71 8.50 13.58
CA LYS A 128 -10.56 7.42 13.07
C LYS A 128 -12.02 7.85 12.96
N ALA A 129 -12.48 8.70 13.89
CA ALA A 129 -13.82 9.28 13.91
C ALA A 129 -14.05 10.41 12.89
N LYS A 130 -13.01 10.92 12.22
CA LYS A 130 -13.14 11.98 11.19
C LYS A 130 -13.76 11.46 9.89
N ARG A 131 -13.74 10.14 9.65
CA ARG A 131 -14.36 9.52 8.48
C ARG A 131 -15.41 8.50 8.87
N THR A 132 -16.54 8.57 8.18
CA THR A 132 -17.66 7.63 8.32
C THR A 132 -17.34 6.30 7.64
N HIS A 133 -16.57 6.32 6.55
CA HIS A 133 -16.19 5.14 5.78
C HIS A 133 -14.70 5.22 5.42
N TRP A 134 -13.97 4.12 5.63
CA TRP A 134 -12.54 4.06 5.31
C TRP A 134 -12.24 3.24 4.05
N GLY A 135 -13.22 2.47 3.55
CA GLY A 135 -13.04 1.64 2.33
C GLY A 135 -12.02 0.51 2.46
N MET A 136 -11.63 0.14 3.69
CA MET A 136 -10.54 -0.82 3.95
C MET A 136 -10.95 -1.89 4.94
N ASN A 137 -10.36 -3.09 4.77
CA ASN A 137 -10.40 -4.11 5.80
C ASN A 137 -9.44 -3.73 6.94
N GLU A 138 -9.94 -3.70 8.18
CA GLU A 138 -9.11 -3.42 9.35
C GLU A 138 -8.17 -4.60 9.61
N VAL A 139 -6.85 -4.37 9.55
CA VAL A 139 -5.86 -5.39 9.88
C VAL A 139 -5.32 -5.09 11.27
N ASP A 140 -5.78 -5.83 12.27
CA ASP A 140 -5.23 -5.75 13.61
C ASP A 140 -3.81 -6.36 13.59
N ALA A 141 -2.78 -5.53 13.84
CA ALA A 141 -1.37 -5.92 13.82
C ALA A 141 -0.98 -6.77 15.06
N GLY A 142 -1.85 -7.68 15.48
CA GLY A 142 -1.52 -8.75 16.40
C GLY A 142 -0.54 -9.73 15.74
N PRO A 143 0.30 -10.44 16.52
CA PRO A 143 1.30 -11.35 15.96
C PRO A 143 0.61 -12.40 15.08
N THR A 144 0.93 -12.38 13.79
CA THR A 144 0.48 -13.35 12.80
C THR A 144 0.86 -14.74 13.29
N ARG A 145 -0.14 -15.55 13.66
CA ARG A 145 0.10 -16.95 13.99
C ARG A 145 0.63 -17.64 12.74
N GLU A 146 1.87 -18.12 12.84
CA GLU A 146 2.53 -18.95 11.84
C GLU A 146 1.58 -20.04 11.36
N ALA A 147 1.39 -20.11 10.04
CA ALA A 147 0.69 -21.19 9.37
C ALA A 147 1.46 -22.49 9.65
N ASN A 148 0.97 -23.27 10.62
CA ASN A 148 1.54 -24.56 10.96
C ASN A 148 1.21 -25.55 9.84
N GLU A 149 2.19 -25.78 8.98
CA GLU A 149 2.28 -26.89 8.03
C GLU A 149 1.93 -28.21 8.71
N ARG A 150 0.74 -28.75 8.41
CA ARG A 150 0.49 -30.19 8.48
C ARG A 150 -0.36 -30.62 7.30
N GLN A 151 0.28 -30.69 6.13
CA GLN A 151 -0.19 -31.54 5.03
C GLN A 151 -0.28 -32.99 5.53
N ARG A 152 -1.50 -33.43 5.89
CA ARG A 152 -1.81 -34.84 6.06
C ARG A 152 -1.99 -35.47 4.69
N PHE A 153 -0.92 -36.06 4.16
CA PHE A 153 -1.03 -37.02 3.05
C PHE A 153 -1.69 -38.31 3.54
N PRO A 154 -2.76 -38.82 2.89
CA PRO A 154 -3.30 -40.13 3.21
C PRO A 154 -2.37 -41.25 2.72
N LYS A 155 -2.05 -42.17 3.63
CA LYS A 155 -1.20 -43.35 3.38
C LYS A 155 -1.83 -44.27 2.31
N ARG A 156 -1.09 -44.54 1.23
CA ARG A 156 -1.37 -45.63 0.28
C ARG A 156 -1.43 -46.97 1.02
N ARG A 157 -2.52 -47.73 0.87
CA ARG A 157 -2.59 -49.15 1.22
C ARG A 157 -2.06 -49.98 0.06
N ALA A 158 -1.12 -50.86 0.35
CA ALA A 158 -0.58 -51.84 -0.58
C ALA A 158 -1.56 -53.00 -0.77
N SER A 159 -1.71 -53.40 -2.02
CA SER A 159 -2.45 -54.58 -2.47
C SER A 159 -1.78 -55.88 -1.99
N ARG A 160 -2.58 -56.84 -1.53
CA ARG A 160 -2.28 -58.27 -1.52
C ARG A 160 -3.55 -59.04 -1.85
#